data_AF-A0A5K1DBQ1-F1
#
_entry.id   AF-A0A5K1DBQ1-F1
#
_cell.length_a   1.000
_cell.length_b   1.000
_cell.length_c   1.000
_cell.angle_alpha   90.00
_cell.angle_beta   90.00
_cell.angle_gamma   90.00
#
_symmetry.space_group_name_H-M   'P 1'
#
loop_
_entity.id
_entity.type
_entity.pdbx_description
1 polymer ?
#
loop_
_entity_poly.entity_id
_entity_poly.type
_entity_poly.pdbx_seq_one_letter_code
_entity_poly.pdbx_strand_id
1 'polypeptide(L)' 'KLGDFMEMAFGGRYVLLLMAVFSIYCGLIYNEFFSVPFHIFGESAYKCRDATC' A
#
# COMPACT_ATOMS: atom_id res chain seq x y z
N LYS A 1 -8.18 3.69 30.98
CA LYS A 1 -8.17 4.87 30.07
C LYS A 1 -8.12 4.39 28.62
N LEU A 2 -9.07 3.55 28.22
CA LEU A 2 -9.19 3.06 26.83
C LEU A 2 -10.24 3.88 26.05
N GLY A 3 -11.16 4.53 26.78
CA GLY A 3 -12.17 5.43 26.21
C GLY A 3 -11.57 6.58 25.41
N ASP A 4 -10.56 7.26 25.95
CA ASP A 4 -9.92 8.43 25.29
C ASP A 4 -9.34 8.10 23.91
N PHE A 5 -8.70 6.94 23.75
CA PHE A 5 -8.17 6.50 22.45
C PHE A 5 -9.28 6.20 21.44
N MET A 6 -10.34 5.54 21.89
CA MET A 6 -11.48 5.24 21.02
C MET A 6 -12.22 6.52 20.62
N GLU A 7 -12.34 7.50 21.52
CA GLU A 7 -12.96 8.80 21.23
C GLU A 7 -12.18 9.59 20.18
N MET A 8 -10.84 9.62 20.28
CA MET A 8 -9.98 10.21 19.25
C MET A 8 -10.13 9.50 17.89
N ALA A 9 -10.16 8.16 17.87
CA ALA A 9 -10.33 7.39 16.64
C ALA A 9 -11.71 7.63 15.98
N PHE A 10 -12.78 7.71 16.76
CA PHE A 10 -14.13 8.02 16.27
C PHE A 10 -14.28 9.49 15.81
N GLY A 11 -13.59 10.42 16.47
CA GLY A 11 -13.51 11.82 16.05
C GLY A 11 -12.77 11.98 14.72
N GLY A 12 -11.66 11.25 14.55
CA GLY A 12 -10.82 11.25 13.35
C GLY A 12 -11.29 10.34 12.22
N ARG A 13 -12.51 9.79 12.28
CA ARG A 13 -13.01 8.74 11.35
C ARG A 13 -12.76 9.01 9.87
N TYR A 14 -13.01 10.25 9.41
CA TYR A 14 -12.82 10.61 8.00
C TYR A 14 -11.34 10.81 7.65
N VAL A 15 -10.55 11.31 8.59
CA VAL A 15 -9.11 11.50 8.41
C VAL A 15 -8.42 10.14 8.29
N LEU A 16 -8.74 9.19 9.17
CA LEU A 16 -8.23 7.81 9.10
C LEU A 16 -8.62 7.12 7.79
N LEU A 17 -9.86 7.30 7.33
CA LEU A 17 -10.31 6.76 6.05
C LEU A 17 -9.50 7.35 4.88
N LEU A 18 -9.36 8.68 4.85
CA LEU A 18 -8.57 9.36 3.80
C LEU A 18 -7.09 8.94 3.84
N MET A 19 -6.49 8.82 5.03
CA MET A 19 -5.12 8.34 5.20
C MET A 19 -4.96 6.90 4.68
N ALA A 20 -5.94 6.02 4.95
CA ALA A 20 -5.91 4.65 4.45
C ALA A 20 -6.06 4.57 2.93
N VAL A 21 -6.94 5.37 2.32
CA VAL A 21 -7.12 5.37 0.85
C VAL A 21 -5.87 5.88 0.15
N PHE A 22 -5.27 6.97 0.64
CA PHE A 22 -4.05 7.51 0.04
C PHE A 22 -2.83 6.60 0.24
N SER A 23 -2.72 5.90 1.37
CA SER A 23 -1.63 4.95 1.58
C SER A 23 -1.74 3.73 0.65
N ILE A 24 -2.95 3.22 0.43
CA ILE A 24 -3.20 2.13 -0.53
C ILE A 24 -2.86 2.60 -1.95
N TYR A 25 -3.28 3.81 -2.34
CA TYR A 25 -2.96 4.37 -3.66
C TYR A 25 -1.46 4.49 -3.91
N CYS A 26 -0.72 5.06 -2.97
CA CYS A 26 0.74 5.16 -3.07
C CYS A 26 1.40 3.77 -3.12
N GLY A 27 0.97 2.82 -2.28
CA GLY A 27 1.51 1.45 -2.27
C GLY A 27 1.29 0.71 -3.60
N LEU A 28 0.12 0.90 -4.22
CA LEU A 28 -0.17 0.36 -5.55
C LEU A 28 0.70 0.98 -6.65
N ILE A 29 0.97 2.28 -6.59
CA ILE A 29 1.89 2.96 -7.53
C ILE A 29 3.33 2.45 -7.37
N TYR A 30 3.80 2.29 -6.14
CA TYR A 30 5.12 1.72 -5.88
C TYR A 30 5.22 0.24 -6.21
N ASN A 31 4.09 -0.41 -6.49
CA ASN A 31 4.00 -1.84 -6.72
C ASN A 31 4.56 -2.67 -5.55
N GLU A 32 4.38 -2.17 -4.32
CA GLU A 32 4.86 -2.82 -3.11
C GLU A 32 3.70 -3.03 -2.14
N PHE A 33 3.43 -4.29 -1.82
CA PHE A 33 2.48 -4.66 -0.80
C PHE A 33 3.14 -5.65 0.14
N PHE A 34 3.28 -5.26 1.42
CA PHE A 34 4.01 -6.06 2.41
C PHE A 34 5.41 -6.50 1.95
N SER A 35 6.10 -5.60 1.23
CA SER A 35 7.43 -5.85 0.64
C SER A 35 7.48 -6.95 -0.43
N VAL A 36 6.33 -7.31 -1.00
CA VAL A 36 6.23 -8.23 -2.14
C VAL A 36 5.78 -7.44 -3.38
N PRO A 37 6.48 -7.57 -4.52
CA PRO A 37 6.07 -6.93 -5.76
C PRO A 37 4.85 -7.63 -6.37
N PHE A 38 3.89 -6.86 -6.86
CA PHE A 38 2.73 -7.40 -7.59
C PHE A 38 2.96 -7.42 -9.11
N HIS A 39 2.64 -8.52 -9.77
CA HIS A 39 2.76 -8.65 -11.23
C HIS A 39 1.44 -8.31 -11.96
N ILE A 40 0.80 -7.18 -11.62
CA ILE A 40 -0.54 -6.82 -12.12
C ILE A 40 -0.53 -6.43 -13.62
N PHE A 41 0.58 -5.87 -14.11
CA PHE A 41 0.71 -5.34 -15.47
C PHE A 41 1.51 -6.24 -16.44
N GLY A 42 1.79 -7.48 -16.04
CA GLY A 42 2.56 -8.45 -16.83
C GLY A 42 4.04 -8.51 -16.48
N GLU A 43 4.82 -9.23 -17.27
CA GLU A 43 6.27 -9.25 -17.12
C GLU A 43 6.84 -7.87 -17.36
N SER A 44 7.86 -7.56 -16.59
CA SER A 44 8.60 -6.34 -16.73
C SER A 44 9.24 -6.20 -18.11
N ALA A 45 9.38 -4.95 -18.56
CA ALA A 45 10.10 -4.64 -19.80
C ALA A 45 11.59 -5.03 -19.76
N TYR A 46 12.13 -5.36 -18.58
CA TYR A 46 13.45 -5.94 -18.43
C TYR A 46 13.40 -7.46 -18.69
N LYS A 47 13.56 -7.84 -19.96
CA LYS A 47 13.94 -9.21 -20.31
C LYS A 47 15.39 -9.44 -19.92
N CYS A 48 15.66 -10.54 -19.22
CA CYS A 48 17.03 -10.97 -18.99
C CYS A 48 17.75 -11.13 -20.33
N ARG A 49 18.90 -10.46 -20.46
CA ARG A 49 19.72 -10.47 -21.67
C ARG A 49 20.49 -11.80 -21.83
N ASP A 50 20.68 -12.54 -20.74
CA ASP A 50 21.48 -13.77 -20.69
C ASP A 50 20.67 -15.00 -20.23
N ALA A 51 21.11 -16.18 -20.69
CA ALA A 51 20.47 -17.49 -20.47
C ALA A 51 20.64 -18.06 -19.04
N THR A 52 21.06 -17.22 -18.08
CA THR A 52 21.30 -17.61 -16.68
C THR A 52 20.41 -16.88 -15.68
N CYS A 53 19.40 -16.15 -16.15
CA CYS A 53 18.15 -16.01 -15.39
C CYS A 53 17.34 -17.30 -15.57
#